data_AF-A0A2N5KTJ4-F1
#
_entry.id   AF-A0A2N5KTJ4-F1
#
_cell.length_a   1.000
_cell.length_b   1.000
_cell.length_c   1.000
_cell.angle_alpha   90.00
_cell.angle_beta   90.00
_cell.angle_gamma   90.00
#
_symmetry.space_group_name_H-M   'P 1'
#
loop_
_entity.id
_entity.type
_entity.pdbx_description
1 polymer ?
#
loop_
_entity_poly.entity_id
_entity_poly.type
_entity_poly.pdbx_seq_one_letter_code
_entity_poly.pdbx_strand_id
1 'polypeptide(L)'
;MPYYVLERGKGELYAMNMVLSEEEARSYGHEGEVVPVKAVFVWTKPESIETFRRFLSAIRDDPDTPFRGLIQDVQAGKVNGLELTAEQLQDRLRQYARVGVVAIDPGPEQKVKKIEEFLANLPG
;
A
#
# COMPACT_ATOMS: atom_id res chain seq x y z
N MET A 1 7.11 -8.21 -15.00
CA MET A 1 6.64 -8.92 -13.79
C MET A 1 5.34 -8.26 -13.35
N PRO A 2 4.29 -9.02 -12.97
CA PRO A 2 3.04 -8.43 -12.55
C PRO A 2 3.18 -7.75 -11.18
N TYR A 3 2.42 -6.69 -10.99
CA TYR A 3 2.23 -6.02 -9.72
C TYR A 3 0.81 -6.22 -9.27
N TYR A 4 0.60 -6.35 -7.96
CA TYR A 4 -0.73 -6.52 -7.42
C TYR A 4 -1.08 -5.32 -6.56
N VAL A 5 -2.32 -4.87 -6.66
CA VAL A 5 -2.83 -3.71 -5.92
C VAL A 5 -4.24 -3.99 -5.45
N LEU A 6 -4.72 -3.16 -4.52
CA LEU A 6 -6.11 -3.13 -4.12
C LEU A 6 -6.82 -1.98 -4.84
N GLU A 7 -7.98 -2.25 -5.43
CA GLU A 7 -8.87 -1.26 -6.03
C GLU A 7 -10.11 -1.08 -5.14
N ARG A 8 -10.51 0.17 -4.91
CA ARG A 8 -11.69 0.57 -4.13
C ARG A 8 -12.78 1.15 -5.03
N GLY A 9 -13.30 0.35 -5.96
CA GLY A 9 -14.37 0.76 -6.87
C GLY A 9 -13.99 1.89 -7.84
N LYS A 10 -14.72 1.99 -8.95
CA LYS A 10 -14.58 3.06 -9.97
C LYS A 10 -13.14 3.35 -10.46
N GLY A 11 -12.22 2.39 -10.38
CA GLY A 11 -10.85 2.59 -10.84
C GLY A 11 -9.87 3.18 -9.82
N GLU A 12 -10.32 3.47 -8.59
CA GLU A 12 -9.46 4.10 -7.59
C GLU A 12 -8.62 3.07 -6.83
N LEU A 13 -7.33 3.32 -6.66
CA LEU A 13 -6.49 2.47 -5.81
C LEU A 13 -6.86 2.67 -4.34
N TYR A 14 -6.90 1.56 -3.60
CA TYR A 14 -7.06 1.59 -2.16
C TYR A 14 -5.82 2.21 -1.54
N ALA A 15 -6.04 3.29 -0.79
CA ALA A 15 -5.00 3.97 -0.06
C ALA A 15 -5.45 4.17 1.38
N MET A 16 -4.54 3.94 2.32
CA MET A 16 -4.80 4.10 3.75
C MET A 16 -3.85 5.10 4.37
N ASN A 17 -4.28 5.71 5.47
CA ASN A 17 -3.38 6.50 6.29
C ASN A 17 -2.49 5.54 7.09
N MET A 18 -1.19 5.76 7.00
CA MET A 18 -0.15 5.01 7.67
C MET A 18 0.72 6.00 8.43
N VAL A 19 1.23 5.56 9.57
CA VAL A 19 2.29 6.29 10.28
C VAL A 19 3.61 5.67 9.85
N LEU A 20 4.54 6.51 9.36
CA LEU A 20 5.90 6.07 9.08
C LEU A 20 6.63 5.71 10.38
N SER A 21 7.42 4.65 10.34
CA SER A 21 8.39 4.35 11.38
C SER A 21 9.45 5.45 11.46
N GLU A 22 10.14 5.64 12.58
CA GLU A 22 11.20 6.66 12.70
C GLU A 22 12.30 6.51 11.64
N GLU A 23 12.70 5.28 11.33
CA GLU A 23 13.70 4.99 10.29
C GLU A 23 13.19 5.42 8.90
N GLU A 24 11.91 5.20 8.62
CA GLU A 24 11.28 5.63 7.38
C GLU A 24 11.20 7.16 7.37
N ALA A 25 10.63 7.78 8.40
CA ALA A 25 10.47 9.23 8.53
C ALA A 25 11.81 10.00 8.41
N ARG A 26 12.91 9.45 8.94
CA ARG A 26 14.27 9.97 8.76
C ARG A 26 14.67 10.04 7.28
N SER A 27 14.35 9.01 6.50
CA SER A 27 14.60 8.98 5.05
C SER A 27 13.83 10.07 4.29
N TYR A 28 12.73 10.58 4.88
CA TYR A 28 11.95 11.71 4.37
C TYR A 28 12.34 13.06 4.98
N GLY A 29 13.38 13.13 5.82
CA GLY A 29 13.84 14.37 6.47
C GLY A 29 13.03 14.78 7.70
N HIS A 30 12.20 13.88 8.23
CA HIS A 30 11.34 14.10 9.40
C HIS A 30 11.80 13.24 10.57
N GLU A 31 13.00 13.51 11.07
CA GLU A 31 13.57 12.79 12.22
C GLU A 31 12.84 13.18 13.52
N GLY A 32 12.38 12.19 14.29
CA GLY A 32 11.70 12.40 15.57
C GLY A 32 10.21 12.80 15.47
N GLU A 33 9.64 12.81 14.26
CA GLU A 33 8.23 13.13 14.03
C GLU A 33 7.43 11.90 13.59
N VAL A 34 6.23 11.76 14.15
CA VAL A 34 5.22 10.82 13.66
C VAL A 34 4.62 11.42 12.38
N VAL A 35 5.00 10.89 11.21
CA VAL A 35 4.53 11.41 9.92
C VAL A 35 3.36 10.56 9.42
N PRO A 36 2.11 11.07 9.47
CA PRO A 36 0.99 10.42 8.81
C PRO A 36 1.12 10.60 7.29
N VAL A 37 1.15 9.50 6.56
CA VAL A 37 1.22 9.47 5.10
C VAL A 37 0.05 8.67 4.54
N LYS A 38 -0.37 9.00 3.32
CA LYS A 38 -1.34 8.21 2.58
C LYS A 38 -0.59 7.19 1.72
N ALA A 39 -0.72 5.91 2.03
CA ALA A 39 -0.01 4.83 1.37
C ALA A 39 -0.92 4.00 0.46
N VAL A 40 -0.50 3.80 -0.79
CA VAL A 40 -1.07 2.81 -1.71
C VAL A 40 -0.31 1.50 -1.55
N PHE A 41 -1.01 0.38 -1.49
CA PHE A 41 -0.39 -0.93 -1.28
C PHE A 41 -0.09 -1.59 -2.62
N VAL A 42 1.16 -1.99 -2.81
CA VAL A 42 1.64 -2.68 -4.00
C VAL A 42 2.39 -3.93 -3.57
N TRP A 43 2.02 -5.08 -4.11
CA TRP A 43 2.78 -6.32 -3.94
C TRP A 43 3.55 -6.63 -5.22
N THR A 44 4.81 -7.01 -5.05
CA THR A 44 5.68 -7.42 -6.16
C THR A 44 5.77 -8.95 -6.28
N LYS A 45 5.30 -9.66 -5.25
CA LYS A 45 5.26 -11.12 -5.20
C LYS A 45 3.86 -11.61 -4.81
N PRO A 46 3.33 -12.66 -5.47
CA PRO A 46 2.02 -13.21 -5.13
C PRO A 46 1.96 -13.80 -3.71
N GLU A 47 3.06 -14.41 -3.24
CA GLU A 47 3.16 -15.00 -1.89
C GLU A 47 2.96 -13.96 -0.76
N SER A 48 3.40 -12.72 -0.99
CA SER A 48 3.23 -11.62 -0.05
C SER A 48 1.76 -11.23 0.12
N ILE A 49 0.93 -11.41 -0.91
CA ILE A 49 -0.52 -11.15 -0.86
C ILE A 49 -1.19 -12.17 0.05
N GLU A 50 -0.88 -13.46 -0.13
CA GLU A 50 -1.44 -14.52 0.71
C GLU A 50 -1.04 -14.34 2.17
N THR A 51 0.22 -13.97 2.41
CA THR A 51 0.73 -13.66 3.76
C THR A 51 -0.03 -12.48 4.36
N PHE A 52 -0.23 -11.40 3.60
CA PHE A 52 -1.01 -10.25 4.06
C PHE A 52 -2.48 -10.59 4.33
N ARG A 53 -3.10 -11.45 3.50
CA ARG A 53 -4.47 -11.93 3.74
C ARG A 53 -4.58 -12.74 5.04
N ARG A 54 -3.61 -13.62 5.32
CA ARG A 54 -3.55 -14.37 6.59
C ARG A 54 -3.36 -13.42 7.77
N PHE A 55 -2.48 -12.44 7.64
CA PHE A 55 -2.29 -11.39 8.64
C PHE A 55 -3.60 -10.65 8.92
N LEU A 56 -4.27 -10.10 7.90
CA LEU A 56 -5.58 -9.42 8.06
C LEU A 56 -6.63 -10.31 8.73
N SER A 57 -6.64 -11.60 8.43
CA SER A 57 -7.55 -12.55 9.07
C SER A 57 -7.25 -12.76 10.55
N ALA A 58 -5.97 -12.69 10.96
CA ALA A 58 -5.55 -12.88 12.34
C ALA A 58 -5.89 -11.68 13.23
N ILE A 59 -5.81 -10.46 12.66
CA ILE A 59 -6.12 -9.20 13.36
C ILE A 59 -7.56 -8.71 13.14
N ARG A 60 -8.44 -9.56 12.60
CA ARG A 60 -9.79 -9.15 12.17
C ARG A 60 -10.69 -8.67 13.31
N ASP A 61 -10.52 -9.28 14.48
CA ASP A 61 -11.31 -9.03 15.68
C ASP A 61 -10.62 -8.03 16.63
N ASP A 62 -9.40 -7.60 16.28
CA ASP A 62 -8.64 -6.63 17.06
C ASP A 62 -9.25 -5.23 16.88
N PRO A 63 -9.64 -4.54 17.98
CA PRO A 63 -10.32 -3.27 17.86
C PRO A 63 -9.42 -2.06 17.62
N ASP A 64 -8.15 -2.18 17.94
CA ASP A 64 -7.17 -1.11 17.83
C ASP A 64 -6.34 -1.20 16.54
N THR A 65 -6.67 -2.16 15.67
CA THR A 65 -5.92 -2.37 14.45
C THR A 65 -6.05 -1.20 13.46
N PRO A 66 -4.92 -0.70 12.92
CA PRO A 66 -4.94 0.36 11.90
C PRO A 66 -5.56 -0.11 10.57
N PHE A 67 -5.74 -1.43 10.38
CA PHE A 67 -6.31 -2.03 9.17
C PHE A 67 -7.83 -2.15 9.20
N ARG A 68 -8.50 -1.65 10.26
CA ARG A 68 -9.94 -1.83 10.46
C ARG A 68 -10.77 -1.39 9.25
N GLY A 69 -10.47 -0.24 8.66
CA GLY A 69 -11.15 0.24 7.46
C GLY A 69 -10.99 -0.70 6.26
N LEU A 70 -9.79 -1.26 6.07
CA LEU A 70 -9.53 -2.23 5.00
C LEU A 70 -10.27 -3.55 5.26
N ILE A 71 -10.24 -4.06 6.50
CA ILE A 71 -10.94 -5.28 6.89
C ILE A 71 -12.45 -5.13 6.61
N GLN A 72 -13.05 -4.00 6.97
CA GLN A 72 -14.46 -3.72 6.71
C GLN A 72 -14.77 -3.63 5.21
N ASP A 73 -13.94 -2.92 4.44
CA ASP A 73 -14.15 -2.77 3.00
C ASP A 73 -13.98 -4.11 2.24
N VAL A 74 -13.03 -4.95 2.67
CA VAL A 74 -12.85 -6.32 2.14
C VAL A 74 -14.05 -7.19 2.48
N GLN A 75 -14.53 -7.17 3.74
CA GLN A 75 -15.72 -7.94 4.15
C GLN A 75 -16.98 -7.49 3.42
N ALA A 76 -17.09 -6.20 3.10
CA ALA A 76 -18.20 -5.63 2.34
C ALA A 76 -18.08 -5.84 0.81
N GLY A 77 -17.02 -6.51 0.33
CA GLY A 77 -16.78 -6.73 -1.10
C GLY A 77 -16.52 -5.44 -1.89
N LYS A 78 -16.10 -4.36 -1.22
CA LYS A 78 -15.83 -3.04 -1.82
C LYS A 78 -14.42 -2.91 -2.36
N VAL A 79 -13.55 -3.87 -2.02
CA VAL A 79 -12.15 -3.89 -2.42
C VAL A 79 -11.87 -5.15 -3.22
N ASN A 80 -11.26 -4.96 -4.39
CA ASN A 80 -10.83 -6.04 -5.26
C ASN A 80 -9.31 -6.03 -5.39
N GLY A 81 -8.71 -7.21 -5.47
CA GLY A 81 -7.32 -7.34 -5.89
C GLY A 81 -7.24 -7.23 -7.41
N LEU A 82 -6.31 -6.42 -7.92
CA LEU A 82 -5.99 -6.32 -9.33
C LEU A 82 -4.55 -6.74 -9.58
N GLU A 83 -4.35 -7.48 -10.66
CA GLU A 83 -3.04 -7.71 -11.25
C GLU A 83 -2.83 -6.68 -12.37
N LEU A 84 -1.71 -5.95 -12.32
CA LEU A 84 -1.35 -4.89 -13.25
C LEU A 84 0.04 -5.14 -13.84
N THR A 85 0.22 -4.76 -15.11
CA THR A 85 1.56 -4.60 -15.68
C THR A 85 2.27 -3.38 -15.10
N ALA A 86 3.58 -3.25 -15.32
CA ALA A 86 4.34 -2.07 -14.92
C ALA A 86 3.73 -0.78 -15.49
N GLU A 87 3.38 -0.78 -16.77
CA GLU A 87 2.75 0.35 -17.47
C GLU A 87 1.39 0.72 -16.87
N GLN A 88 0.54 -0.27 -16.58
CA GLN A 88 -0.77 -0.04 -15.97
C GLN A 88 -0.64 0.49 -14.53
N LEU A 89 0.29 -0.06 -13.75
CA LEU A 89 0.57 0.42 -12.41
C LEU A 89 1.07 1.87 -12.44
N GLN A 90 1.96 2.19 -13.37
CA GLN A 90 2.48 3.54 -13.57
C GLN A 90 1.35 4.53 -13.85
N ASP A 91 0.44 4.21 -14.77
CA ASP A 91 -0.68 5.08 -15.12
C ASP A 91 -1.59 5.35 -13.91
N ARG A 92 -1.94 4.30 -13.17
CA ARG A 92 -2.78 4.40 -11.96
C ARG A 92 -2.09 5.20 -10.85
N LEU A 93 -0.81 4.95 -10.56
CA LEU A 93 -0.08 5.62 -9.48
C LEU A 93 0.20 7.10 -9.77
N ARG A 94 0.29 7.53 -11.04
CA ARG A 94 0.48 8.95 -11.39
C ARG A 94 -0.61 9.85 -10.81
N GLN A 95 -1.83 9.35 -10.65
CA GLN A 95 -2.95 10.08 -10.03
C GLN A 95 -2.70 10.38 -8.54
N TYR A 96 -1.82 9.62 -7.89
CA TYR A 96 -1.50 9.71 -6.46
C TYR A 96 -0.12 10.32 -6.19
N ALA A 97 0.66 10.64 -7.23
CA ALA A 97 2.08 11.02 -7.12
C ALA A 97 2.36 12.25 -6.24
N ARG A 98 1.42 13.20 -6.14
CA ARG A 98 1.65 14.48 -5.45
C ARG A 98 1.58 14.42 -3.92
N VAL A 99 0.99 13.38 -3.35
CA VAL A 99 0.66 13.37 -1.90
C VAL A 99 0.85 12.02 -1.22
N GLY A 100 1.20 10.97 -1.97
CA GLY A 100 1.18 9.60 -1.48
C GLY A 100 2.53 8.89 -1.53
N VAL A 101 2.59 7.81 -0.77
CA VAL A 101 3.68 6.82 -0.80
C VAL A 101 3.15 5.48 -1.30
N VAL A 102 4.04 4.60 -1.72
CA VAL A 102 3.77 3.19 -1.97
C VAL A 102 4.32 2.39 -0.80
N ALA A 103 3.46 1.59 -0.18
CA ALA A 103 3.89 0.50 0.69
C ALA A 103 4.07 -0.75 -0.18
N ILE A 104 5.32 -1.15 -0.36
CA ILE A 104 5.74 -2.27 -1.18
C ILE A 104 5.81 -3.51 -0.30
N ASP A 105 5.09 -4.56 -0.71
CA ASP A 105 4.97 -5.84 -0.01
C ASP A 105 4.63 -5.64 1.50
N PRO A 106 3.47 -5.03 1.80
CA PRO A 106 3.08 -4.70 3.17
C PRO A 106 3.10 -5.92 4.09
N GLY A 107 3.75 -5.77 5.24
CA GLY A 107 4.12 -6.85 6.15
C GLY A 107 5.44 -6.55 6.89
N PRO A 108 6.08 -7.55 7.51
CA PRO A 108 7.32 -7.36 8.28
C PRO A 108 8.52 -6.92 7.42
N GLU A 109 8.51 -7.22 6.11
CA GLU A 109 9.55 -6.81 5.16
C GLU A 109 9.12 -5.62 4.29
N GLN A 110 8.10 -4.88 4.73
CA GLN A 110 7.55 -3.74 4.00
C GLN A 110 8.63 -2.70 3.71
N LYS A 111 8.56 -2.12 2.51
CA LYS A 111 9.33 -0.92 2.16
C LYS A 111 8.38 0.19 1.78
N VAL A 112 8.60 1.39 2.31
CA VAL A 112 7.82 2.57 1.93
C VAL A 112 8.66 3.51 1.07
N LYS A 113 8.14 3.85 -0.11
CA LYS A 113 8.78 4.79 -1.04
C LYS A 113 7.81 5.87 -1.49
N LYS A 114 8.31 7.08 -1.80
CA LYS A 114 7.51 8.06 -2.55
C LYS A 114 7.04 7.43 -3.84
N ILE A 115 5.81 7.76 -4.24
CA ILE A 115 5.29 7.29 -5.53
C ILE A 115 6.23 7.73 -6.67
N GLU A 116 6.72 8.96 -6.66
CA GLU A 116 7.65 9.45 -7.70
C GLU A 116 8.95 8.63 -7.76
N GLU A 117 9.55 8.31 -6.62
CA GLU A 117 10.76 7.48 -6.55
C GLU A 117 10.47 6.04 -6.98
N PHE A 118 9.32 5.49 -6.60
CA PHE A 118 8.90 4.16 -7.03
C PHE A 118 8.69 4.10 -8.55
N LEU A 119 8.02 5.10 -9.12
CA LEU A 119 7.79 5.23 -10.57
C LEU A 119 9.10 5.39 -11.35
N ALA A 120 10.08 6.12 -10.83
CA ALA A 120 11.39 6.27 -11.46
C ALA A 120 12.19 4.96 -11.54
N ASN A 121 11.88 3.99 -10.68
CA ASN A 121 12.56 2.69 -10.60
C ASN A 121 11.71 1.52 -11.15
N LEU A 122 10.53 1.80 -11.72
CA LEU A 122 9.68 0.79 -12.33
C LEU A 122 10.34 0.32 -13.65
N PRO A 123 10.58 -0.99 -13.84
CA PRO A 123 11.06 -1.51 -15.10
C PRO A 123 10.00 -1.27 -16.19
N GLY A 124 10.40 -0.53 -17.22
CA GLY A 124 9.59 -0.29 -18.43
C GLY A 124 9.53 -1.48 -19.36
#